data_AF-A0A6J0ZPH4-F1
#
_entry.id   AF-A0A6J0ZPH4-F1
#
_cell.length_a   1.000
_cell.length_b   1.000
_cell.length_c   1.000
_cell.angle_alpha   90.00
_cell.angle_beta   90.00
_cell.angle_gamma   90.00
#
_symmetry.space_group_name_H-M   'P 1'
#
loop_
_entity.id
_entity.type
_entity.pdbx_description
1 polymer ?
#
loop_
_entity_poly.entity_id
_entity_poly.type
_entity_poly.pdbx_seq_one_letter_code
_entity_poly.pdbx_strand_id
1 'polypeptide(L)'
;MASIPRFEPVMLLLFMLLSTALAISSGSGDGFTINGRVKIPQGLGTKGFALPGKMSNVKVILNGGQNVTFLRPDGYFSFHNVAAGTHLIEVAAIGYFFSPVRVDVSARNPGKVQAALTESRRGLSELVLEPLREEQYYEIREPFSIMSIVKSPMGLMVGFMLVVVFLMPKLMENMDPEEMRRAQEEMRNQGVPSLASLLPGGGRS
;
A
#
# COMPACT_ATOMS: atom_id res chain seq x y z
N MET A 1 60.37 -21.92 -35.01
CA MET A 1 59.62 -21.27 -36.10
C MET A 1 58.14 -21.61 -35.89
N ALA A 2 57.34 -20.68 -35.39
CA ALA A 2 55.90 -20.87 -35.20
C ALA A 2 55.16 -19.94 -36.17
N SER A 3 54.38 -20.50 -37.07
CA SER A 3 53.56 -19.78 -38.04
C SER A 3 52.24 -19.35 -37.40
N ILE A 4 51.97 -18.04 -37.44
CA ILE A 4 50.71 -17.45 -36.99
C ILE A 4 49.66 -17.70 -38.09
N PRO A 5 48.51 -18.32 -37.78
CA PRO A 5 47.46 -18.52 -38.78
C PRO A 5 46.80 -17.17 -39.13
N ARG A 6 46.76 -16.85 -40.42
CA ARG A 6 46.00 -15.70 -40.95
C ARG A 6 44.53 -16.10 -41.06
N PHE A 7 43.69 -15.55 -40.19
CA PHE A 7 42.24 -15.74 -40.26
C PHE A 7 41.63 -14.72 -41.22
N GLU A 8 41.03 -15.21 -42.30
CA GLU A 8 40.33 -14.41 -43.30
C GLU A 8 39.12 -13.67 -42.70
N PRO A 9 38.85 -12.41 -43.09
CA PRO A 9 37.77 -11.59 -42.50
C PRO A 9 36.38 -12.20 -42.71
N VAL A 10 36.20 -13.00 -43.76
CA VAL A 10 34.95 -13.74 -44.04
C VAL A 10 34.67 -14.80 -42.96
N MET A 11 35.72 -15.42 -42.43
CA MET A 11 35.61 -16.47 -41.41
C MET A 11 35.25 -15.87 -40.03
N LEU A 12 35.76 -14.67 -39.71
CA LEU A 12 35.36 -13.90 -38.53
C LEU A 12 33.91 -13.40 -38.62
N LEU A 13 33.48 -12.95 -39.81
CA LEU A 13 32.09 -12.52 -40.03
C LEU A 13 31.09 -13.68 -39.89
N LEU A 14 31.45 -14.86 -40.42
CA LEU A 14 30.66 -16.08 -40.27
C LEU A 14 30.57 -16.55 -38.80
N PHE A 15 31.64 -16.39 -38.03
CA PHE A 15 31.66 -16.73 -36.61
C PHE A 15 30.80 -15.77 -35.75
N MET A 16 30.75 -14.49 -36.13
CA MET A 16 29.86 -13.50 -35.50
C MET A 16 28.39 -13.76 -35.83
N LEU A 17 28.07 -14.13 -37.07
CA LEU A 17 26.72 -14.52 -37.49
C LEU A 17 26.25 -15.82 -36.82
N LEU A 18 27.14 -16.78 -36.62
CA LEU A 18 26.82 -18.04 -35.93
C LEU A 18 26.60 -17.83 -34.41
N SER A 19 27.31 -16.87 -33.81
CA SER A 19 27.13 -16.53 -32.39
C SER A 19 25.79 -15.85 -32.11
N THR A 20 25.27 -15.06 -33.07
CA THR A 20 23.94 -14.45 -32.95
C THR A 20 22.78 -15.44 -33.11
N ALA A 21 23.02 -16.63 -33.68
CA ALA A 21 21.98 -17.64 -33.89
C ALA A 21 21.70 -18.52 -32.65
N LEU A 22 22.51 -18.45 -31.59
CA LEU A 22 22.29 -19.25 -30.37
C LEU A 22 21.40 -18.58 -29.32
N ALA A 23 20.93 -17.35 -29.56
CA ALA A 23 20.06 -16.65 -28.61
C ALA A 23 18.60 -16.66 -29.09
N ILE A 24 17.92 -17.78 -28.78
CA ILE A 24 16.52 -17.95 -28.34
C ILE A 24 16.24 -19.44 -28.57
N SER A 25 16.64 -20.26 -27.59
CA SER A 25 15.97 -21.53 -27.40
C SER A 25 14.57 -21.19 -26.87
N SER A 26 13.64 -20.97 -27.78
CA SER A 26 12.23 -21.13 -27.47
C SER A 26 12.04 -22.61 -27.14
N GLY A 27 12.05 -22.92 -25.85
CA GLY A 27 11.82 -24.26 -25.33
C GLY A 27 10.52 -24.81 -25.90
N SER A 28 10.64 -25.67 -26.91
CA SER A 28 9.56 -26.45 -27.44
C SER A 28 9.31 -27.63 -26.51
N GLY A 29 8.04 -27.79 -26.10
CA GLY A 29 7.50 -29.09 -25.71
C GLY A 29 7.34 -29.31 -24.21
N ASP A 30 6.49 -28.51 -23.58
CA ASP A 30 5.31 -28.98 -22.85
C ASP A 30 4.82 -27.84 -21.97
N GLY A 31 3.77 -27.17 -22.44
CA GLY A 31 3.10 -26.14 -21.68
C GLY A 31 2.44 -26.73 -20.45
N PHE A 32 2.93 -26.43 -19.25
CA PHE A 32 2.31 -26.93 -18.02
C PHE A 32 1.04 -26.14 -17.72
N THR A 33 0.06 -26.85 -17.16
CA THR A 33 -1.18 -26.22 -16.69
C THR A 33 -1.14 -26.04 -15.18
N ILE A 34 -1.31 -24.80 -14.73
CA ILE A 34 -1.43 -24.48 -13.31
C ILE A 34 -2.91 -24.26 -13.00
N ASN A 35 -3.45 -25.03 -12.06
CA ASN A 35 -4.82 -24.90 -11.60
C ASN A 35 -4.83 -24.44 -10.15
N GLY A 36 -5.74 -23.54 -9.81
CA GLY A 36 -5.93 -23.09 -8.44
C GLY A 36 -7.32 -22.56 -8.20
N ARG A 37 -7.60 -22.29 -6.92
CA ARG A 37 -8.85 -21.74 -6.44
C ARG A 37 -8.57 -20.52 -5.57
N VAL A 38 -9.32 -19.45 -5.77
CA VAL A 38 -9.32 -18.27 -4.90
C VAL A 38 -10.59 -18.33 -4.07
N LYS A 39 -10.45 -18.40 -2.74
CA LYS A 39 -11.59 -18.28 -1.83
C LYS A 39 -11.83 -16.79 -1.58
N ILE A 40 -12.93 -16.27 -2.09
CA ILE A 40 -13.38 -14.91 -1.77
C ILE A 40 -14.57 -15.07 -0.82
N PRO A 41 -14.52 -14.52 0.41
CA PRO A 41 -15.61 -14.63 1.36
C PRO A 41 -16.85 -13.93 0.79
N GLN A 42 -17.83 -14.74 0.36
CA GLN A 42 -19.15 -14.28 -0.05
C GLN A 42 -19.91 -13.85 1.21
N GLY A 43 -19.76 -12.60 1.64
CA GLY A 43 -20.52 -12.11 2.79
C GLY A 43 -20.09 -10.77 3.38
N LEU A 44 -18.92 -10.25 3.00
CA LEU A 44 -18.34 -9.09 3.68
C LEU A 44 -18.57 -7.75 2.95
N GLY A 45 -19.63 -7.67 2.15
CA GLY A 45 -20.22 -6.40 1.70
C GLY A 45 -21.33 -5.87 2.61
N THR A 46 -21.61 -6.56 3.73
CA THR A 46 -22.77 -6.25 4.59
C THR A 46 -22.46 -5.36 5.80
N LYS A 47 -21.21 -4.92 5.97
CA LYS A 47 -20.84 -3.96 7.03
C LYS A 47 -20.44 -2.62 6.42
N GLY A 48 -21.46 -1.88 5.98
CA GLY A 48 -21.34 -0.47 5.65
C GLY A 48 -20.67 -0.19 4.29
N PHE A 49 -21.48 0.04 3.27
CA PHE A 49 -21.10 0.82 2.08
C PHE A 49 -20.21 0.18 0.99
N ALA A 50 -20.11 -1.14 0.90
CA ALA A 50 -19.47 -1.80 -0.25
C ALA A 50 -20.47 -2.67 -1.01
N LEU A 51 -20.65 -2.37 -2.31
CA LEU A 51 -21.40 -3.17 -3.27
C LEU A 51 -21.01 -4.66 -3.16
N PRO A 52 -21.92 -5.62 -3.43
CA PRO A 52 -21.58 -7.04 -3.46
C PRO A 52 -20.37 -7.22 -4.36
N GLY A 53 -19.24 -7.64 -3.75
CA GLY A 53 -17.95 -7.77 -4.42
C GLY A 53 -18.09 -8.67 -5.63
N LYS A 54 -18.25 -8.05 -6.79
CA LYS A 54 -18.57 -8.73 -8.04
C LYS A 54 -17.32 -9.53 -8.41
N MET A 55 -17.39 -10.85 -8.25
CA MET A 55 -16.30 -11.80 -8.58
C MET A 55 -15.83 -11.68 -10.04
N SER A 56 -16.61 -11.01 -10.91
CA SER A 56 -16.35 -10.82 -12.33
C SER A 56 -15.11 -10.00 -12.68
N ASN A 57 -14.57 -9.20 -11.75
CA ASN A 57 -13.43 -8.30 -12.03
C ASN A 57 -12.12 -8.74 -11.35
N VAL A 58 -12.05 -9.97 -10.85
CA VAL A 58 -10.82 -10.49 -10.22
C VAL A 58 -9.88 -11.02 -11.31
N LYS A 59 -8.67 -10.47 -11.34
CA LYS A 59 -7.60 -10.87 -12.27
C LYS A 59 -6.55 -11.67 -11.51
N VAL A 60 -6.09 -12.75 -12.13
CA VAL A 60 -4.94 -13.52 -11.65
C VAL A 60 -3.80 -13.28 -12.61
N ILE A 61 -2.67 -12.84 -12.08
CA ILE A 61 -1.51 -12.36 -12.81
C ILE A 61 -0.35 -13.31 -12.53
N LEU A 62 0.34 -13.75 -13.58
CA LEU A 62 1.53 -14.58 -13.52
C LEU A 62 2.77 -13.75 -13.90
N ASN A 63 3.83 -13.82 -13.10
CA ASN A 63 5.13 -13.16 -13.32
C ASN A 63 5.00 -11.68 -13.67
N GLY A 64 4.17 -10.93 -12.95
CA GLY A 64 4.01 -9.48 -13.16
C GLY A 64 3.34 -9.10 -14.49
N GLY A 65 2.59 -10.01 -15.11
CA GLY A 65 1.78 -9.71 -16.30
C GLY A 65 2.16 -10.48 -17.56
N GLN A 66 3.11 -11.41 -17.49
CA GLN A 66 3.47 -12.27 -18.62
C GLN A 66 2.26 -13.07 -19.11
N ASN A 67 1.55 -13.71 -18.18
CA ASN A 67 0.26 -14.33 -18.43
C ASN A 67 -0.78 -13.73 -17.47
N VAL A 68 -1.98 -13.46 -17.99
CA VAL A 68 -3.10 -12.94 -17.19
C VAL A 68 -4.32 -13.79 -17.49
N THR A 69 -5.02 -14.20 -16.45
CA THR A 69 -6.29 -14.93 -16.55
C THR A 69 -7.32 -14.30 -15.62
N PHE A 70 -8.59 -14.54 -15.90
CA PHE A 70 -9.70 -14.06 -15.08
C PHE A 70 -10.21 -15.19 -14.18
N LEU A 71 -10.67 -14.82 -13.00
CA LEU A 71 -11.29 -15.77 -12.08
C LEU A 71 -12.67 -16.19 -12.61
N ARG A 72 -12.94 -17.50 -12.64
CA ARG A 72 -14.28 -17.99 -12.94
C ARG A 72 -15.24 -17.73 -11.77
N PRO A 73 -16.57 -17.71 -11.99
CA PRO A 73 -17.57 -17.48 -10.94
C PRO A 73 -17.54 -18.48 -9.77
N ASP A 74 -17.00 -19.69 -10.01
CA ASP A 74 -16.80 -20.75 -9.03
C ASP A 74 -15.52 -20.55 -8.16
N GLY A 75 -14.75 -19.49 -8.46
CA GLY A 75 -13.49 -19.18 -7.81
C GLY A 75 -12.29 -19.93 -8.37
N TYR A 76 -12.42 -20.64 -9.50
CA TYR A 76 -11.31 -21.38 -10.11
C TYR A 76 -10.59 -20.58 -11.19
N PHE A 77 -9.27 -20.73 -11.28
CA PHE A 77 -8.46 -20.19 -12.37
C PHE A 77 -7.54 -21.28 -12.93
N SER A 78 -7.20 -21.13 -14.21
CA SER A 78 -6.23 -21.98 -14.88
C SER A 78 -5.31 -21.15 -15.76
N PHE A 79 -4.02 -21.43 -15.69
CA PHE A 79 -3.02 -20.95 -16.65
C PHE A 79 -2.59 -22.12 -17.51
N HIS A 80 -2.59 -21.91 -18.83
CA HIS A 80 -2.11 -22.87 -19.80
C HIS A 80 -0.78 -22.39 -20.37
N ASN A 81 0.01 -23.32 -20.89
CA ASN A 81 1.28 -23.02 -21.55
C ASN A 81 2.29 -22.27 -20.67
N VAL A 82 2.39 -22.67 -19.39
CA VAL A 82 3.39 -22.12 -18.48
C VAL A 82 4.70 -22.89 -18.64
N ALA A 83 5.82 -22.17 -18.73
CA ALA A 83 7.14 -22.79 -18.81
C ALA A 83 7.49 -23.52 -17.51
N ALA A 84 8.42 -24.48 -17.56
CA ALA A 84 8.96 -25.06 -16.34
C ALA A 84 9.86 -24.04 -15.61
N GLY A 85 9.76 -24.00 -14.28
CA GLY A 85 10.51 -23.07 -13.43
C GLY A 85 9.66 -22.44 -12.34
N THR A 86 10.27 -21.54 -11.58
CA THR A 86 9.58 -20.81 -10.50
C THR A 86 8.83 -19.60 -11.07
N HIS A 87 7.52 -19.59 -10.84
CA HIS A 87 6.61 -18.53 -11.24
C HIS A 87 6.04 -17.84 -10.00
N LEU A 88 5.61 -16.59 -10.15
CA LEU A 88 4.96 -15.82 -9.09
C LEU A 88 3.51 -15.52 -9.52
N ILE A 89 2.56 -15.90 -8.68
CA ILE A 89 1.13 -15.66 -8.89
C ILE A 89 0.65 -14.56 -7.94
N GLU A 90 -0.04 -13.59 -8.51
CA GLU A 90 -0.68 -12.47 -7.81
C GLU A 90 -2.16 -12.44 -8.15
N VAL A 91 -3.00 -12.08 -7.18
CA VAL A 91 -4.44 -11.91 -7.39
C VAL A 91 -4.78 -10.45 -7.17
N ALA A 92 -5.24 -9.80 -8.22
CA ALA A 92 -5.74 -8.44 -8.19
C ALA A 92 -7.27 -8.47 -8.06
N ALA A 93 -7.77 -8.12 -6.88
CA ALA A 93 -9.20 -8.00 -6.59
C ALA A 93 -9.45 -6.66 -5.88
N ILE A 94 -10.54 -6.00 -6.24
CA ILE A 94 -10.93 -4.76 -5.58
C ILE A 94 -11.45 -5.10 -4.18
N GLY A 95 -10.86 -4.50 -3.16
CA GLY A 95 -11.27 -4.60 -1.75
C GLY A 95 -10.60 -5.75 -1.00
N TYR A 96 -9.78 -6.55 -1.67
CA TYR A 96 -9.10 -7.69 -1.07
C TYR A 96 -7.63 -7.72 -1.45
N PHE A 97 -6.77 -7.80 -0.44
CA PHE A 97 -5.35 -8.02 -0.62
C PHE A 97 -5.00 -9.49 -0.43
N PHE A 98 -4.38 -10.08 -1.45
CA PHE A 98 -3.91 -11.47 -1.44
C PHE A 98 -2.39 -11.54 -1.35
N SER A 99 -1.88 -12.54 -0.63
CA SER A 99 -0.43 -12.81 -0.61
C SER A 99 0.04 -13.29 -1.98
N PRO A 100 1.18 -12.80 -2.50
CA PRO A 100 1.79 -13.41 -3.67
C PRO A 100 2.26 -14.84 -3.36
N VAL A 101 2.02 -15.76 -4.28
CA VAL A 101 2.38 -17.18 -4.13
C VAL A 101 3.42 -17.56 -5.17
N ARG A 102 4.52 -18.16 -4.70
CA ARG A 102 5.57 -18.71 -5.57
C ARG A 102 5.20 -20.14 -5.93
N VAL A 103 5.15 -20.44 -7.21
CA VAL A 103 4.79 -21.75 -7.72
C VAL A 103 5.97 -22.31 -8.48
N ASP A 104 6.49 -23.45 -8.03
CA ASP A 104 7.55 -24.17 -8.71
C ASP A 104 6.95 -25.26 -9.61
N VAL A 105 7.20 -25.12 -10.90
CA VAL A 105 6.73 -26.05 -11.93
C VAL A 105 7.90 -26.91 -12.37
N SER A 106 7.86 -28.19 -11.98
CA SER A 106 8.92 -29.14 -12.34
C SER A 106 8.69 -29.76 -13.71
N ALA A 107 9.65 -29.58 -14.62
CA ALA A 107 9.66 -30.30 -15.91
C ALA A 107 9.80 -31.83 -15.74
N ARG A 108 10.37 -32.28 -14.61
CA ARG A 108 10.64 -33.71 -14.36
C ARG A 108 9.40 -34.50 -13.97
N ASN A 109 8.40 -33.83 -13.41
CA ASN A 109 7.16 -34.45 -12.94
C ASN A 109 5.97 -33.60 -13.42
N PRO A 110 5.46 -33.82 -14.65
CA PRO A 110 4.28 -33.14 -15.14
C PRO A 110 3.12 -33.37 -14.15
N GLY A 111 2.57 -32.27 -13.62
CA GLY A 111 1.45 -32.29 -12.66
C GLY A 111 1.81 -32.17 -11.18
N LYS A 112 3.09 -32.29 -10.79
CA LYS A 112 3.54 -31.92 -9.43
C LYS A 112 3.90 -30.43 -9.39
N VAL A 113 2.87 -29.60 -9.29
CA VAL A 113 3.02 -28.16 -9.10
C VAL A 113 3.16 -27.90 -7.61
N GLN A 114 4.35 -27.50 -7.15
CA GLN A 114 4.55 -27.15 -5.75
C GLN A 114 4.32 -25.65 -5.58
N ALA A 115 3.25 -25.29 -4.90
CA ALA A 115 3.00 -23.91 -4.54
C ALA A 115 3.50 -23.62 -3.13
N ALA A 116 4.17 -22.49 -2.92
CA ALA A 116 4.60 -22.04 -1.61
C ALA A 116 4.26 -20.56 -1.46
N LEU A 117 3.63 -20.18 -0.34
CA LEU A 117 3.45 -18.76 -0.03
C LEU A 117 4.82 -18.09 0.10
N THR A 118 4.97 -16.91 -0.49
CA THR A 118 6.19 -16.10 -0.36
C THR A 118 6.50 -15.80 1.11
N GLU A 119 5.46 -15.52 1.89
CA GLU A 119 5.56 -15.13 3.30
C GLU A 119 5.90 -16.28 4.25
N SER A 120 5.41 -17.50 3.99
CA SER A 120 5.48 -18.59 4.98
C SER A 120 6.27 -19.82 4.52
N ARG A 121 6.71 -19.89 3.26
CA ARG A 121 7.34 -21.08 2.64
C ARG A 121 6.58 -22.39 2.89
N ARG A 122 5.31 -22.32 3.28
CA ARG A 122 4.45 -23.48 3.48
C ARG A 122 4.07 -24.02 2.11
N GLY A 123 4.43 -25.26 1.84
CA GLY A 123 3.99 -25.98 0.66
C GLY A 123 2.47 -26.14 0.71
N LEU A 124 1.77 -25.53 -0.25
CA LEU A 124 0.36 -25.74 -0.51
C LEU A 124 0.21 -26.92 -1.47
N SER A 125 -0.39 -28.01 -0.99
CA SER A 125 -0.77 -29.16 -1.83
C SER A 125 -1.92 -28.84 -2.77
N GLU A 126 -2.76 -27.86 -2.42
CA GLU A 126 -3.80 -27.29 -3.27
C GLU A 126 -3.61 -25.77 -3.31
N LEU A 127 -3.54 -25.19 -4.51
CA LEU A 127 -3.40 -23.75 -4.75
C LEU A 127 -4.66 -22.99 -4.33
N VAL A 128 -4.91 -22.91 -3.02
CA VAL A 128 -6.03 -22.18 -2.44
C VAL A 128 -5.51 -20.85 -1.91
N LEU A 129 -5.94 -19.77 -2.54
CA LEU A 129 -5.60 -18.41 -2.15
C LEU A 129 -6.71 -17.85 -1.27
N GLU A 130 -6.36 -17.49 -0.04
CA GLU A 130 -7.26 -16.84 0.92
C GLU A 130 -6.84 -15.36 1.08
N PRO A 131 -7.80 -14.42 1.19
CA PRO A 131 -7.49 -13.01 1.36
C PRO A 131 -6.85 -12.81 2.72
N LEU A 132 -5.72 -12.10 2.76
CA LEU A 132 -5.03 -11.80 4.02
C LEU A 132 -5.69 -10.64 4.74
N ARG A 133 -6.07 -9.60 4.00
CA ARG A 133 -6.65 -8.36 4.53
C ARG A 133 -7.65 -7.76 3.55
N GLU A 134 -8.67 -7.10 4.09
CA GLU A 134 -9.51 -6.19 3.32
C GLU A 134 -8.69 -4.93 3.00
N GLU A 135 -8.67 -4.56 1.72
CA GLU A 135 -7.91 -3.41 1.29
C GLU A 135 -8.73 -2.14 1.58
N GLN A 136 -8.37 -1.46 2.67
CA GLN A 136 -8.94 -0.17 3.04
C GLN A 136 -8.32 0.92 2.15
N TYR A 137 -8.91 1.15 0.97
CA TYR A 137 -8.45 2.19 0.05
C TYR A 137 -8.66 3.62 0.56
N TYR A 138 -9.38 3.79 1.67
CA TYR A 138 -9.68 5.08 2.26
C TYR A 138 -9.06 5.16 3.66
N GLU A 139 -8.33 6.24 3.90
CA GLU A 139 -7.95 6.62 5.25
C GLU A 139 -9.22 6.97 6.04
N ILE A 140 -9.46 6.27 7.13
CA ILE A 140 -10.56 6.56 8.04
C ILE A 140 -10.26 7.93 8.66
N ARG A 141 -11.10 8.94 8.38
CA ARG A 141 -10.98 10.25 9.04
C ARG A 141 -11.04 10.04 10.55
N GLU A 142 -10.03 10.54 11.27
CA GLU A 142 -10.01 10.45 12.73
C GLU A 142 -11.34 10.99 13.27
N PRO A 143 -12.13 10.18 14.01
CA PRO A 143 -13.37 10.65 14.57
C PRO A 143 -13.07 11.81 15.52
N PHE A 144 -13.88 12.86 15.47
CA PHE A 144 -13.75 13.99 16.38
C PHE A 144 -13.83 13.47 17.83
N SER A 145 -12.69 13.42 18.52
CA SER A 145 -12.65 13.00 19.91
C SER A 145 -12.77 14.26 20.76
N ILE A 146 -13.86 14.37 21.52
CA ILE A 146 -14.03 15.49 22.47
C ILE A 146 -12.83 15.54 23.44
N MET A 147 -12.27 14.37 23.77
CA MET A 147 -11.07 14.25 24.59
C MET A 147 -9.81 14.78 23.88
N SER A 148 -9.70 14.67 22.55
CA SER A 148 -8.59 15.26 21.80
C SER A 148 -8.74 16.78 21.69
N ILE A 149 -9.97 17.29 21.58
CA ILE A 149 -10.24 18.74 21.58
C ILE A 149 -9.85 19.36 22.93
N VAL A 150 -10.24 18.76 24.05
CA VAL A 150 -9.88 19.26 25.40
C VAL A 150 -8.36 19.24 25.63
N LYS A 151 -7.66 18.22 25.13
CA LYS A 151 -6.19 18.13 25.21
C LYS A 151 -5.45 18.90 24.12
N SER A 152 -6.16 19.45 23.14
CA SER A 152 -5.53 20.19 22.05
C SER A 152 -5.03 21.55 22.53
N PRO A 153 -3.96 22.10 21.92
CA PRO A 153 -3.51 23.46 22.20
C PRO A 153 -4.63 24.49 22.06
N MET A 154 -5.54 24.31 21.10
CA MET A 154 -6.68 25.19 20.90
C MET A 154 -7.71 25.10 22.04
N GLY A 155 -8.01 23.89 22.53
CA GLY A 155 -8.92 23.69 23.66
C GLY A 155 -8.37 24.21 24.99
N LEU A 156 -7.07 24.03 25.25
CA LEU A 156 -6.40 24.59 26.43
C LEU A 156 -6.37 26.12 26.41
N MET A 157 -6.15 26.74 25.25
CA MET A 157 -6.20 28.20 25.08
C MET A 157 -7.60 28.75 25.37
N VAL A 158 -8.65 28.10 24.85
CA VAL A 158 -10.04 28.47 25.15
C VAL A 158 -10.34 28.32 26.65
N GLY A 159 -9.91 27.21 27.27
CA GLY A 159 -10.09 26.98 28.70
C GLY A 159 -9.38 28.02 29.57
N PHE A 160 -8.12 28.33 29.25
CA PHE A 160 -7.33 29.36 29.92
C PHE A 160 -7.99 30.73 29.80
N MET A 161 -8.48 31.09 28.61
CA MET A 161 -9.16 32.36 28.37
C MET A 161 -10.41 32.51 29.25
N LEU A 162 -11.23 31.47 29.38
CA LEU A 162 -12.40 31.51 30.25
C LEU A 162 -12.01 31.75 31.72
N VAL A 163 -10.97 31.09 32.21
CA VAL A 163 -10.47 31.32 33.58
C VAL A 163 -10.02 32.78 33.77
N VAL A 164 -9.26 33.34 32.82
CA VAL A 164 -8.80 34.73 32.89
C VAL A 164 -9.96 35.71 32.87
N VAL A 165 -10.99 35.49 32.05
CA VAL A 165 -12.18 36.37 32.00
C VAL A 165 -12.95 36.38 33.33
N PHE A 166 -12.95 35.28 34.09
CA PHE A 166 -13.55 35.23 35.42
C PHE A 166 -12.64 35.78 36.53
N LEU A 167 -11.31 35.60 36.42
CA LEU A 167 -10.36 36.04 37.45
C LEU A 167 -9.94 37.51 37.31
N MET A 168 -9.83 38.04 36.09
CA MET A 168 -9.42 39.43 35.85
C MET A 168 -10.32 40.45 36.57
N PRO A 169 -11.66 40.35 36.54
CA PRO A 169 -12.52 41.25 37.29
C PRO A 169 -12.19 41.24 38.79
N LYS A 170 -11.89 40.06 39.36
CA LYS A 170 -11.58 39.92 40.79
C LYS A 170 -10.21 40.47 41.18
N LEU A 171 -9.23 40.42 40.29
CA LEU A 171 -7.90 40.99 40.52
C LEU A 171 -7.91 42.50 40.32
N MET A 172 -8.64 43.00 39.32
CA MET A 172 -8.77 44.43 39.04
C MET A 172 -9.59 45.18 40.10
N GLU A 173 -10.56 44.52 40.72
CA GLU A 173 -11.34 45.07 41.85
C GLU A 173 -10.48 45.39 43.09
N ASN A 174 -9.28 44.78 43.24
CA ASN A 174 -8.43 44.91 44.43
C ASN A 174 -7.06 45.57 44.16
N MET A 175 -6.81 46.11 42.96
CA MET A 175 -5.52 46.73 42.60
C MET A 175 -5.64 48.25 42.39
N ASP A 176 -4.63 49.00 42.84
CA ASP A 176 -4.55 50.46 42.68
C ASP A 176 -4.28 50.88 41.21
N PRO A 177 -4.85 52.01 40.74
CA PRO A 177 -4.75 52.44 39.34
C PRO A 177 -3.34 52.81 38.86
N GLU A 178 -2.37 52.97 39.77
CA GLU A 178 -0.96 53.18 39.42
C GLU A 178 -0.21 51.87 39.11
N GLU A 179 -0.60 50.75 39.71
CA GLU A 179 0.03 49.44 39.48
C GLU A 179 -0.45 48.79 38.18
N MET A 180 -1.72 49.00 37.82
CA MET A 180 -2.27 48.57 36.54
C MET A 180 -1.52 49.18 35.35
N ARG A 181 -1.11 50.45 35.46
CA ARG A 181 -0.34 51.14 34.41
C ARG A 181 1.05 50.52 34.23
N ARG A 182 1.72 50.18 35.33
CA ARG A 182 3.04 49.51 35.30
C ARG A 182 2.93 48.09 34.74
N ALA A 183 1.92 47.32 35.18
CA ALA A 183 1.66 45.99 34.65
C ALA A 183 1.34 46.02 33.14
N GLN A 184 0.62 47.05 32.68
CA GLN A 184 0.30 47.23 31.27
C GLN A 184 1.51 47.64 30.43
N GLU A 185 2.43 48.44 30.98
CA GLU A 185 3.72 48.79 30.36
C GLU A 185 4.64 47.56 30.25
N GLU A 186 4.66 46.69 31.27
CA GLU A 186 5.41 45.43 31.26
C GLU A 186 4.81 44.41 30.29
N MET A 187 3.48 44.28 30.23
CA MET A 187 2.80 43.40 29.27
C MET A 187 3.02 43.83 27.82
N ARG A 188 3.08 45.15 27.57
CA ARG A 188 3.38 45.69 26.23
C ARG A 188 4.83 45.41 25.80
N ASN A 189 5.76 45.33 26.76
CA ASN A 189 7.17 45.06 26.51
C ASN A 189 7.50 43.56 26.45
N GLN A 190 6.73 42.69 27.13
CA GLN A 190 6.99 41.24 27.23
C GLN A 190 6.36 40.38 26.10
N GLY A 191 5.68 40.98 25.13
CA GLY A 191 5.19 40.25 23.94
C GLY A 191 4.17 39.14 24.23
N VAL A 192 3.62 39.09 25.46
CA VAL A 192 2.50 38.22 25.79
C VAL A 192 1.26 38.75 25.06
N PRO A 193 0.53 37.88 24.34
CA PRO A 193 -0.64 38.33 23.60
C PRO A 193 -1.70 38.79 24.59
N SER A 194 -1.93 40.10 24.64
CA SER A 194 -3.11 40.70 25.26
C SER A 194 -4.36 40.01 24.71
N LEU A 195 -5.39 39.81 25.55
CA LEU A 195 -6.67 39.20 25.15
C LEU A 195 -7.27 39.82 23.86
N ALA A 196 -6.92 41.07 23.55
CA ALA A 196 -7.34 41.75 22.32
C ALA A 196 -6.66 41.22 21.03
N SER A 197 -5.49 40.58 21.14
CA SER A 197 -4.72 40.04 20.02
C SER A 197 -5.02 38.58 19.68
N LEU A 198 -5.73 37.86 20.57
CA LEU A 198 -6.16 36.47 20.38
C LEU A 198 -7.60 36.32 19.87
N LEU A 199 -8.37 37.41 19.81
CA LEU A 199 -9.67 37.48 19.17
C LEU A 199 -9.48 37.82 17.68
N PRO A 200 -9.74 36.90 16.73
CA PRO A 200 -9.68 37.20 15.32
C PRO A 200 -10.94 37.99 14.95
N GLY A 201 -10.86 39.32 14.99
CA GLY A 201 -11.92 40.19 14.47
C GLY A 201 -12.26 41.35 15.38
N GLY A 202 -11.63 42.48 15.13
CA GLY A 202 -11.98 43.76 15.75
C GLY A 202 -11.26 44.99 15.19
N GLY A 203 -10.38 44.83 14.20
CA GLY A 203 -9.78 45.95 13.46
C GLY A 203 -10.78 46.50 12.44
N ARG A 204 -11.46 47.58 12.80
CA ARG A 204 -12.18 48.46 11.86
C ARG A 204 -11.16 49.38 11.18
N SER A 205 -11.40 49.66 9.90
CA SER A 205 -10.78 50.77 9.15
C SER A 205 -10.99 52.11 9.85
#